data_AF-A0A4Y2P7I4-F1
#
_entry.id   AF-A0A4Y2P7I4-F1
#
_cell.length_a   1.000
_cell.length_b   1.000
_cell.length_c   1.000
_cell.angle_alpha   90.00
_cell.angle_beta   90.00
_cell.angle_gamma   90.00
#
_symmetry.space_group_name_H-M   'P 1'
#
loop_
_entity.id
_entity.type
_entity.pdbx_description
1 polymer ?
#
loop_
_entity_poly.entity_id
_entity_poly.type
_entity_poly.pdbx_seq_one_letter_code
_entity_poly.pdbx_strand_id
1 'polypeptide(L)'
;MFQTHSLSGDPSQILNMLEYLLHASCYRNLSSEYRKCADSYLSQQETAKKEEMPVKDKLRKSCCLFDGYKECTRVAVLHKCSPEAADLGEQIVTKAGGPLVQTHCANFKHNTPDCMFHIISGFSPMQFSYFSIVFLLFLNFLSMTFLPAHR
;
A
#
# COMPACT_ATOMS: atom_id res chain seq x y z
N MET A 1 17.27 18.84 10.68
CA MET A 1 16.97 18.94 12.13
C MET A 1 15.99 17.82 12.44
N PHE A 2 16.48 16.68 12.95
CA PHE A 2 15.60 15.59 13.37
C PHE A 2 14.92 16.02 14.67
N GLN A 3 13.60 16.24 14.63
CA GLN A 3 12.85 16.55 15.84
C GLN A 3 12.80 15.31 16.73
N THR A 4 13.49 15.40 17.86
CA THR A 4 13.41 14.48 18.99
C THR A 4 12.06 14.69 19.69
N HIS A 5 11.04 13.93 19.29
CA HIS A 5 9.86 13.78 20.14
C HIS A 5 10.18 12.76 21.24
N SER A 6 9.94 13.19 22.46
CA SER A 6 10.20 12.55 23.75
C SER A 6 9.80 11.07 23.82
N LEU A 7 10.81 10.22 24.03
CA LEU A 7 10.70 8.79 24.32
C LEU A 7 10.13 8.61 25.73
N SER A 8 8.86 8.22 25.81
CA SER A 8 8.26 7.71 27.04
C SER A 8 8.76 6.28 27.26
N GLY A 9 9.41 6.05 28.41
CA GLY A 9 10.14 4.82 28.73
C GLY A 9 9.27 3.55 28.75
N ASP A 10 9.21 2.88 27.60
CA ASP A 10 8.74 1.51 27.46
C ASP A 10 9.96 0.59 27.18
N PRO A 11 10.22 -0.46 27.98
CA PRO A 11 11.37 -1.35 27.81
C PRO A 11 11.42 -2.04 26.43
N SER A 12 10.30 -2.12 25.71
CA SER A 12 10.24 -2.62 24.33
C SER A 12 10.77 -1.64 23.26
N GLN A 13 10.90 -0.35 23.58
CA GLN A 13 11.54 0.66 22.72
C GLN A 13 13.08 0.58 22.80
N ILE A 14 13.62 0.15 23.94
CA ILE A 14 15.06 0.01 24.17
C ILE A 14 15.65 -1.16 23.37
N LEU A 15 14.94 -2.29 23.29
CA LEU A 15 15.36 -3.46 22.51
C LEU A 15 15.46 -3.14 21.00
N ASN A 16 14.44 -2.44 20.48
CA ASN A 16 14.44 -1.97 19.09
C ASN A 16 15.54 -0.93 18.81
N MET A 17 15.95 -0.15 19.81
CA MET A 17 17.00 0.87 19.65
C MET A 17 18.36 0.22 19.41
N LEU A 18 18.69 -0.87 20.11
CA LEU A 18 19.94 -1.62 19.89
C LEU A 18 19.96 -2.29 18.51
N GLU A 19 18.84 -2.86 18.08
CA GLU A 19 18.68 -3.46 16.75
C GLU A 19 18.76 -2.38 15.65
N TYR A 20 18.17 -1.21 15.90
CA TYR A 20 18.30 -0.04 15.03
C TYR A 20 19.75 0.46 14.94
N LEU A 21 20.48 0.49 16.06
CA LEU A 21 21.89 0.88 16.09
C LEU A 21 22.77 -0.10 15.32
N LEU A 22 22.44 -1.40 15.31
CA LEU A 22 23.11 -2.40 14.48
C LEU A 22 22.93 -2.11 12.98
N HIS A 23 21.74 -1.69 12.57
CA HIS A 23 21.43 -1.40 11.16
C HIS A 23 21.61 0.08 10.77
N ALA A 24 22.08 0.94 11.69
CA ALA A 24 22.15 2.39 11.50
C ALA A 24 23.00 2.81 10.29
N SER A 25 24.06 2.05 9.97
CA SER A 25 24.91 2.28 8.80
C SER A 25 24.14 2.15 7.49
N CYS A 26 23.24 1.16 7.39
CA CYS A 26 22.39 0.95 6.21
C CYS A 26 21.23 1.95 6.15
N TYR A 27 20.59 2.22 7.29
CA TYR A 27 19.46 3.14 7.41
C TYR A 27 19.79 4.59 7.01
N ARG A 28 21.05 5.00 7.08
CA ARG A 28 21.49 6.32 6.57
C ARG A 28 21.15 6.55 5.10
N ASN A 29 21.16 5.50 4.28
CA ASN A 29 20.91 5.58 2.83
C ASN A 29 19.44 5.29 2.45
N LEU A 30 18.56 5.14 3.45
CA LEU A 30 17.16 4.79 3.28
C LEU A 30 16.20 5.98 3.43
N SER A 31 16.69 7.14 3.88
CA SER A 31 15.88 8.33 4.16
C SER A 31 14.99 8.77 2.99
N SER A 32 15.48 8.68 1.74
CA SER A 32 14.70 9.02 0.55
C SER A 32 13.54 8.04 0.31
N GLU A 33 13.76 6.75 0.47
CA GLU A 33 12.76 5.71 0.20
C GLU A 33 11.69 5.67 1.29
N TYR A 34 12.10 5.79 2.56
CA TYR A 34 11.17 5.95 3.67
C TYR A 34 10.24 7.15 3.48
N ARG A 35 10.81 8.27 3.02
CA ARG A 35 10.03 9.49 2.79
C ARG A 35 8.99 9.30 1.68
N LYS A 36 9.31 8.61 0.59
CA LYS A 36 8.33 8.30 -0.46
C LYS A 36 7.16 7.49 0.07
N CYS A 37 7.42 6.46 0.89
CA CYS A 37 6.37 5.65 1.50
C CYS A 37 5.50 6.50 2.44
N ALA A 38 6.11 7.34 3.28
CA ALA A 38 5.40 8.22 4.20
C ALA A 38 4.56 9.27 3.46
N ASP A 39 5.12 9.93 2.44
CA ASP A 39 4.42 10.95 1.65
C ASP A 39 3.22 10.34 0.91
N SER A 40 3.39 9.14 0.33
CA SER A 40 2.31 8.39 -0.31
C SER A 40 1.20 8.03 0.68
N TYR A 41 1.56 7.53 1.87
CA TYR A 41 0.61 7.20 2.92
C TYR A 41 -0.19 8.42 3.39
N LEU A 42 0.50 9.54 3.67
CA LEU A 42 -0.14 10.77 4.12
C LEU A 42 -1.09 11.33 3.05
N SER A 43 -0.66 11.35 1.79
CA SER A 43 -1.50 11.79 0.67
C SER A 43 -2.79 10.96 0.53
N GLN A 44 -2.67 9.64 0.62
CA GLN A 44 -3.81 8.74 0.57
C GLN A 44 -4.72 8.88 1.79
N GLN A 45 -4.15 9.10 2.98
CA GLN A 45 -4.91 9.33 4.20
C GLN A 45 -5.71 10.65 4.13
N GLU A 46 -5.11 11.72 3.61
CA GLU A 46 -5.81 13.00 3.42
C GLU A 46 -6.96 12.88 2.41
N THR A 47 -6.78 12.07 1.37
CA THR A 47 -7.86 11.76 0.42
C THR A 47 -8.97 10.96 1.11
N ALA A 48 -8.63 9.92 1.86
CA ALA A 48 -9.57 9.10 2.61
C ALA A 48 -10.35 9.89 3.69
N LYS A 49 -9.74 10.93 4.26
CA LYS A 49 -10.41 11.81 5.24
C LYS A 49 -11.54 12.63 4.61
N LYS A 50 -11.39 13.05 3.36
CA LYS A 50 -12.35 13.88 2.61
C LYS A 50 -13.51 13.08 2.03
N GLU A 51 -13.33 11.78 1.84
CA GLU A 51 -14.40 10.91 1.38
C GLU A 51 -15.49 10.76 2.45
N GLU A 52 -16.75 10.97 2.03
CA GLU A 52 -17.92 10.66 2.85
C GLU A 52 -18.20 9.16 2.75
N MET A 53 -17.94 8.46 3.84
CA MET A 53 -18.12 7.02 3.94
C MET A 53 -18.43 6.65 5.39
N PRO A 54 -19.15 5.53 5.63
CA PRO A 54 -19.45 5.06 6.97
C PRO A 54 -18.18 4.91 7.81
N VAL A 55 -18.28 5.21 9.12
CA VAL A 55 -17.14 5.17 10.05
C VAL A 55 -16.39 3.84 9.99
N LYS A 56 -17.13 2.72 9.86
CA LYS A 56 -16.57 1.37 9.73
C LYS A 56 -15.70 1.23 8.48
N ASP A 57 -16.15 1.75 7.35
CA ASP A 57 -15.40 1.68 6.09
C ASP A 57 -14.20 2.63 6.10
N LYS A 58 -14.34 3.77 6.76
CA LYS A 58 -13.25 4.75 6.94
C LYS A 58 -12.13 4.18 7.80
N LEU A 59 -12.48 3.45 8.87
CA LEU A 59 -11.54 2.71 9.70
C LEU A 59 -10.85 1.60 8.89
N ARG A 60 -11.64 0.79 8.17
CA ARG A 60 -11.11 -0.29 7.31
C ARG A 60 -10.13 0.27 6.27
N LYS A 61 -10.50 1.34 5.55
CA LYS A 61 -9.63 2.04 4.60
C LYS A 61 -8.35 2.55 5.26
N SER A 62 -8.45 3.15 6.45
CA SER A 62 -7.28 3.63 7.21
C SER A 62 -6.33 2.48 7.59
N CYS A 63 -6.86 1.35 8.03
CA CYS A 63 -6.05 0.17 8.33
C CYS A 63 -5.36 -0.40 7.08
N CYS A 64 -6.05 -0.44 5.95
CA CYS A 64 -5.47 -0.90 4.69
C CYS A 64 -4.35 0.02 4.19
N LEU A 65 -4.54 1.34 4.29
CA LEU A 65 -3.49 2.31 3.96
C LEU A 65 -2.27 2.14 4.87
N PHE A 66 -2.50 1.88 6.16
CA PHE A 66 -1.42 1.67 7.12
C PHE A 66 -0.65 0.37 6.84
N ASP A 67 -1.33 -0.73 6.54
CA ASP A 67 -0.67 -1.99 6.19
C ASP A 67 0.12 -1.86 4.87
N GLY A 68 -0.39 -1.10 3.90
CA GLY A 68 0.37 -0.75 2.70
C GLY A 68 1.61 0.10 2.99
N TYR A 69 1.53 1.04 3.94
CA TYR A 69 2.69 1.82 4.39
C TYR A 69 3.77 0.95 5.05
N LYS A 70 3.35 -0.01 5.89
CA LYS A 70 4.24 -1.02 6.48
C LYS A 70 4.97 -1.81 5.40
N GLU A 71 4.24 -2.35 4.43
CA GLU A 71 4.85 -3.17 3.38
C GLU A 71 5.79 -2.35 2.49
N CYS A 72 5.39 -1.14 2.08
CA CYS A 72 6.25 -0.22 1.33
C CYS A 72 7.58 0.00 2.05
N THR A 73 7.51 0.21 3.37
CA THR A 73 8.69 0.40 4.22
C THR A 73 9.56 -0.83 4.27
N ARG A 74 8.98 -2.01 4.47
CA ARG A 74 9.69 -3.30 4.50
C ARG A 74 10.43 -3.55 3.17
N VAL A 75 9.75 -3.38 2.05
CA VAL A 75 10.32 -3.56 0.70
C VAL A 75 11.44 -2.54 0.42
N ALA A 76 11.24 -1.28 0.79
CA ALA A 76 12.25 -0.23 0.63
C ALA A 76 13.55 -0.57 1.39
N VAL A 77 13.42 -1.10 2.62
CA VAL A 77 14.56 -1.56 3.41
C VAL A 77 15.20 -2.80 2.79
N LEU A 78 14.40 -3.80 2.42
CA LEU A 78 14.89 -5.05 1.82
C LEU A 78 15.71 -4.82 0.55
N HIS A 79 15.39 -3.80 -0.23
CA HIS A 79 16.13 -3.47 -1.45
C HIS A 79 17.54 -2.93 -1.18
N LYS A 80 17.81 -2.36 0.00
CA LYS A 80 19.11 -1.74 0.33
C LYS A 80 19.84 -2.40 1.49
N CYS A 81 19.12 -3.13 2.33
CA CYS A 81 19.60 -3.72 3.57
C CYS A 81 19.23 -5.21 3.64
N SER A 82 19.50 -5.82 4.79
CA SER A 82 19.20 -7.23 5.02
C SER A 82 17.71 -7.47 5.33
N PRO A 83 17.24 -8.72 5.21
CA PRO A 83 15.88 -9.09 5.61
C PRO A 83 15.56 -8.75 7.07
N GLU A 84 16.53 -8.92 7.98
CA GLU A 84 16.37 -8.62 9.42
C GLU A 84 16.15 -7.12 9.63
N ALA A 85 16.87 -6.29 8.86
CA ALA A 85 16.65 -4.85 8.84
C ALA A 85 15.24 -4.50 8.33
N ALA A 86 14.75 -5.22 7.32
CA ALA A 86 13.42 -4.99 6.77
C ALA A 86 12.32 -5.32 7.79
N ASP A 87 12.47 -6.42 8.53
CA ASP A 87 11.57 -6.82 9.60
C ASP A 87 11.58 -5.80 10.75
N LEU A 88 12.75 -5.29 11.12
CA LEU A 88 12.87 -4.19 12.08
C LEU A 88 12.13 -2.94 11.59
N GLY A 89 12.27 -2.60 10.30
CA GLY A 89 11.57 -1.47 9.68
C GLY A 89 10.05 -1.59 9.78
N GLU A 90 9.51 -2.77 9.53
CA GLU A 90 8.08 -3.05 9.69
C GLU A 90 7.63 -2.92 11.16
N GLN A 91 8.42 -3.45 12.09
CA GLN A 91 8.12 -3.39 13.52
C GLN A 91 8.13 -1.95 14.06
N ILE A 92 9.09 -1.13 13.63
CA ILE A 92 9.17 0.29 13.98
C ILE A 92 7.90 1.01 13.53
N VAL A 93 7.48 0.81 12.27
CA VAL A 93 6.24 1.42 11.74
C VAL A 93 5.03 0.94 12.53
N THR A 94 4.90 -0.37 12.76
CA THR A 94 3.77 -0.96 13.48
C THR A 94 3.66 -0.43 14.92
N LYS A 95 4.79 -0.25 15.62
CA LYS A 95 4.84 0.33 16.96
C LYS A 95 4.54 1.83 16.93
N ALA A 96 5.01 2.57 15.94
CA ALA A 96 4.71 3.99 15.77
C ALA A 96 3.22 4.27 15.50
N GLY A 97 2.51 3.33 14.87
CA GLY A 97 1.05 3.37 14.71
C GLY A 97 0.27 3.27 16.02
N GLY A 98 0.92 2.88 17.12
CA GLY A 98 0.34 2.80 18.46
C GLY A 98 -0.66 1.65 18.67
N PRO A 99 -1.31 1.62 19.84
CA PRO A 99 -2.22 0.53 20.22
C PRO A 99 -3.42 0.38 19.28
N LEU A 100 -3.90 1.50 18.72
CA LEU A 100 -5.03 1.50 17.79
C LEU A 100 -4.73 0.61 16.58
N VAL A 101 -3.56 0.78 15.98
CA VAL A 101 -3.12 -0.04 14.85
C VAL A 101 -2.89 -1.49 15.29
N GLN A 102 -2.20 -1.71 16.41
CA GLN A 102 -1.86 -3.06 16.87
C GLN A 102 -3.09 -3.90 17.20
N THR A 103 -4.16 -3.30 17.71
CA THR A 103 -5.37 -4.04 18.10
C THR A 103 -6.41 -4.04 16.99
N HIS A 104 -6.69 -2.88 16.38
CA HIS A 104 -7.80 -2.77 15.42
C HIS A 104 -7.38 -3.05 13.97
N CYS A 105 -6.11 -2.84 13.63
CA CYS A 105 -5.61 -3.06 12.27
C CYS A 105 -4.92 -4.42 12.06
N ALA A 106 -4.72 -5.22 13.11
CA ALA A 106 -3.98 -6.50 13.04
C ALA A 106 -4.55 -7.50 12.00
N ASN A 107 -5.87 -7.49 11.80
CA ASN A 107 -6.55 -8.41 10.89
C ASN A 107 -6.69 -7.85 9.46
N PHE A 108 -6.35 -6.59 9.23
CA PHE A 108 -6.43 -5.98 7.91
C PHE A 108 -5.08 -6.10 7.20
N LYS A 109 -5.07 -6.77 6.05
CA LYS A 109 -3.88 -6.97 5.22
C LYS A 109 -4.08 -6.33 3.86
N HIS A 110 -3.11 -5.56 3.37
CA HIS A 110 -3.23 -4.78 2.14
C HIS A 110 -3.54 -5.67 0.91
N ASN A 111 -3.11 -6.93 0.92
CA ASN A 111 -3.35 -7.93 -0.15
C ASN A 111 -4.65 -8.74 0.02
N THR A 112 -5.43 -8.51 1.07
CA THR A 112 -6.70 -9.22 1.27
C THR A 112 -7.83 -8.57 0.49
N PRO A 113 -8.91 -9.31 0.15
CA PRO A 113 -10.13 -8.72 -0.40
C PRO A 113 -10.72 -7.61 0.50
N ASP A 114 -10.40 -7.62 1.79
CA ASP A 114 -10.75 -6.53 2.70
C ASP A 114 -10.08 -5.21 2.33
N CYS A 115 -8.88 -5.24 1.77
CA CYS A 115 -8.15 -4.04 1.36
C CYS A 115 -8.11 -3.80 -0.14
N MET A 116 -8.49 -4.80 -0.94
CA MET A 116 -8.84 -4.63 -2.35
C MET A 116 -10.20 -3.96 -2.48
N PHE A 117 -10.32 -2.73 -1.98
CA PHE A 117 -11.38 -1.84 -2.42
C PHE A 117 -11.16 -1.56 -3.89
N HIS A 118 -11.93 -2.27 -4.70
CA HIS A 118 -12.18 -2.02 -6.10
C HIS A 118 -11.81 -0.58 -6.52
N ILE A 119 -10.76 -0.46 -7.34
CA ILE A 119 -10.51 0.63 -8.30
C ILE A 119 -11.66 0.65 -9.34
N ILE A 120 -12.92 0.51 -8.91
CA ILE A 120 -14.13 0.53 -9.75
C ILE A 120 -15.00 1.71 -9.29
N SER A 121 -14.38 2.83 -8.95
CA SER A 121 -15.02 4.14 -9.06
C SER A 121 -14.50 4.94 -10.27
N GLY A 122 -13.55 4.38 -11.04
CA GLY A 122 -13.02 4.96 -12.28
C GLY A 122 -13.35 4.20 -13.57
N PHE A 123 -13.89 2.97 -13.50
CA PHE A 123 -14.39 2.28 -14.69
C PHE A 123 -15.83 2.72 -14.94
N SER A 124 -15.98 3.82 -15.67
CA SER A 124 -17.26 4.21 -16.24
C SER A 124 -17.81 3.03 -17.06
N PRO A 125 -19.09 2.59 -16.91
CA PRO A 125 -19.68 1.49 -17.68
C PRO A 125 -19.66 1.73 -19.19
N MET A 126 -19.32 2.96 -19.61
CA MET A 126 -19.10 3.37 -20.99
C MET A 126 -17.93 2.64 -21.68
N GLN A 127 -16.89 2.17 -20.97
CA GLN A 127 -15.74 1.51 -21.60
C GLN A 127 -15.97 0.03 -21.96
N PHE A 128 -16.78 -0.70 -21.19
CA PHE A 128 -17.09 -2.11 -21.49
C PHE A 128 -17.86 -2.28 -22.81
N SER A 129 -18.78 -1.37 -23.09
CA SER A 129 -19.55 -1.37 -24.34
C SER A 129 -18.64 -1.23 -25.58
N TYR A 130 -17.63 -0.35 -25.52
CA TYR A 130 -16.73 -0.10 -26.65
C TYR A 130 -15.85 -1.32 -26.98
N PHE A 131 -15.27 -1.98 -25.96
CA PHE A 131 -14.45 -3.18 -26.18
C PHE A 131 -15.26 -4.32 -26.79
N SER A 132 -16.51 -4.52 -26.35
CA SER A 132 -17.40 -5.51 -26.95
C SER A 132 -17.76 -5.19 -28.40
N ILE A 133 -18.03 -3.93 -28.74
CA ILE A 133 -18.34 -3.51 -30.12
C ILE A 133 -17.12 -3.69 -31.03
N VAL A 134 -15.93 -3.25 -30.61
CA VAL A 134 -14.70 -3.37 -31.42
C VAL A 134 -14.35 -4.84 -31.65
N PHE A 135 -14.50 -5.70 -30.64
CA PHE A 135 -14.29 -7.14 -30.78
C PHE A 135 -15.27 -7.79 -31.77
N LEU A 136 -16.55 -7.41 -31.72
CA LEU A 136 -17.56 -7.90 -32.68
C LEU A 136 -17.27 -7.41 -34.10
N LEU A 137 -16.85 -6.15 -34.29
CA LEU A 137 -16.46 -5.63 -35.61
C LEU A 137 -15.22 -6.36 -36.14
N PHE A 138 -14.25 -6.67 -35.29
CA PHE A 138 -13.06 -7.42 -35.66
C PHE A 138 -13.39 -8.85 -36.10
N LEU A 139 -14.27 -9.54 -35.36
CA LEU A 139 -14.75 -10.88 -35.73
C LEU A 139 -15.51 -10.87 -37.06
N ASN A 140 -16.35 -9.85 -37.32
CA ASN A 140 -17.03 -9.69 -38.60
C ASN A 140 -16.06 -9.41 -39.75
N PHE A 141 -14.98 -8.65 -39.50
CA PHE A 141 -13.95 -8.40 -40.49
C PHE A 141 -13.16 -9.68 -40.82
N LEU A 142 -12.88 -10.50 -39.80
CA LEU A 142 -12.20 -11.78 -39.96
C LEU A 142 -13.06 -12.81 -40.71
N SER A 143 -14.37 -12.83 -40.48
CA SER A 143 -15.28 -13.71 -41.22
C SER A 143 -15.51 -13.26 -42.67
N MET A 144 -15.44 -11.95 -42.96
CA MET A 144 -15.47 -11.43 -44.33
C MET A 144 -14.19 -11.75 -45.13
N THR A 145 -13.02 -11.80 -44.48
CA THR A 145 -11.76 -12.18 -45.15
C THR A 145 -11.59 -13.69 -45.32
N PHE A 146 -12.32 -14.50 -44.54
CA PHE A 146 -12.32 -15.97 -44.61
C PHE A 146 -13.54 -16.58 -45.31
N LEU A 147 -14.35 -15.82 -46.05
CA LEU A 147 -15.33 -16.42 -46.96
C LEU A 147 -14.61 -16.76 -48.28
N PRO A 148 -14.28 -18.04 -48.56
CA PRO A 148 -13.77 -18.41 -49.86
C PRO A 148 -14.87 -18.16 -50.89
N ALA A 149 -14.54 -17.44 -51.95
CA ALA A 149 -15.36 -17.30 -53.13
C ALA A 149 -15.69 -18.71 -53.66
N HIS A 150 -16.87 -19.23 -53.31
CA HIS A 150 -17.37 -20.48 -53.84
C HIS A 150 -18.30 -20.18 -55.01
N ARG A 151 -17.70 -19.84 -56.16
CA ARG A 151 -18.09 -20.33 -57.49
C ARG A 151 -17.06 -19.90 -58.52
#